data_AF-A0A090YVM5-F1
#
_entry.id   AF-A0A090YVM5-F1
#
_cell.length_a   1.000
_cell.length_b   1.000
_cell.length_c   1.000
_cell.angle_alpha   90.00
_cell.angle_beta   90.00
_cell.angle_gamma   90.00
#
_symmetry.space_group_name_H-M   'P 1'
#
loop_
_entity.id
_entity.type
_entity.pdbx_description
1 polymer ?
#
loop_
_entity_poly.entity_id
_entity_poly.type
_entity_poly.pdbx_seq_one_letter_code
_entity_poly.pdbx_strand_id
1 'polypeptide(L)'
;MNILEKLNEAFTLEAQESPASKEAIQELQKFSSIDVPLDYLEVIQHSTNAEINVQNELYIRIWSPTDCIEMNEAHDIQKYIPNSLAIGDDEGGKALLYVDGKEGFGLYTVDFGDLDIEEIIKIAPSLKALLIDGVGVEELLS
;
A
#
# COMPACT_ATOMS: atom_id res chain seq x y z
N MET A 1 -10.26 -14.00 5.61
CA MET A 1 -9.97 -13.31 6.88
C MET A 1 -10.12 -11.82 6.57
N ASN A 2 -10.32 -10.95 7.55
CA ASN A 2 -10.33 -9.51 7.29
C ASN A 2 -9.13 -8.91 8.03
N ILE A 3 -8.14 -8.40 7.29
CA ILE A 3 -6.92 -7.80 7.86
C ILE A 3 -7.28 -6.61 8.75
N LEU A 4 -8.24 -5.79 8.35
CA LEU A 4 -8.61 -4.56 9.05
C LEU A 4 -9.35 -4.81 10.37
N GLU A 5 -9.88 -6.03 10.59
CA GLU A 5 -10.46 -6.43 11.89
C GLU A 5 -9.42 -6.95 12.88
N LYS A 6 -8.16 -7.10 12.45
CA LYS A 6 -7.08 -7.72 13.22
C LYS A 6 -5.85 -6.82 13.32
N LEU A 7 -6.08 -5.51 13.27
CA LEU A 7 -5.01 -4.53 13.35
C LEU A 7 -4.21 -4.70 14.65
N ASN A 8 -2.89 -4.61 14.51
CA ASN A 8 -1.98 -4.47 15.62
C ASN A 8 -2.33 -3.20 16.42
N GLU A 9 -2.01 -3.17 17.72
CA GLU A 9 -2.29 -2.03 18.60
C GLU A 9 -1.66 -0.71 18.16
N ALA A 10 -0.64 -0.74 17.30
CA ALA A 10 -0.06 0.44 16.68
C ALA A 10 -1.00 1.16 15.69
N PHE A 11 -2.05 0.47 15.20
CA PHE A 11 -2.93 0.97 14.14
C PHE A 11 -4.37 1.15 14.63
N THR A 12 -5.01 2.24 14.19
CA THR A 12 -6.45 2.45 14.36
C THR A 12 -7.07 2.74 13.00
N LEU A 13 -8.07 1.95 12.59
CA LEU A 13 -8.86 2.25 11.39
C LEU A 13 -9.82 3.40 11.68
N GLU A 14 -9.64 4.52 10.98
CA GLU A 14 -10.40 5.76 11.21
C GLU A 14 -11.52 5.95 10.18
N ALA A 15 -11.24 5.63 8.93
CA ALA A 15 -12.22 5.71 7.85
C ALA A 15 -12.03 4.57 6.85
N GLN A 16 -13.13 4.25 6.15
CA GLN A 16 -13.14 3.29 5.05
C GLN A 16 -14.38 3.49 4.19
N GLU A 17 -14.31 3.02 2.96
CA GLU A 17 -15.41 2.99 2.00
C GLU A 17 -15.89 1.56 1.73
N SER A 18 -16.88 1.43 0.83
CA SER A 18 -17.46 0.13 0.49
C SER A 18 -16.44 -0.80 -0.19
N PRO A 19 -16.60 -2.13 -0.06
CA PRO A 19 -15.77 -3.09 -0.77
C PRO A 19 -15.66 -2.82 -2.28
N ALA A 20 -14.51 -3.13 -2.86
CA ALA A 20 -14.29 -3.04 -4.30
C ALA A 20 -15.23 -3.99 -5.07
N SER A 21 -15.70 -3.54 -6.24
CA SER A 21 -16.41 -4.40 -7.18
C SER A 21 -15.47 -5.43 -7.81
N LYS A 22 -16.03 -6.53 -8.31
CA LYS A 22 -15.24 -7.54 -9.02
C LYS A 22 -14.62 -6.97 -10.29
N GLU A 23 -15.35 -6.10 -10.96
CA GLU A 23 -14.94 -5.42 -12.18
C GLU A 23 -13.72 -4.53 -11.92
N ALA A 24 -13.75 -3.73 -10.85
CA ALA A 24 -12.62 -2.86 -10.48
C ALA A 24 -11.37 -3.67 -10.11
N ILE A 25 -11.53 -4.78 -9.38
CA ILE A 25 -10.41 -5.69 -9.07
C ILE A 25 -9.81 -6.28 -10.35
N GLN A 26 -10.65 -6.69 -11.31
CA GLN A 26 -10.18 -7.22 -12.59
C GLN A 26 -9.45 -6.17 -13.43
N GLU A 27 -9.87 -4.92 -13.38
CA GLU A 27 -9.19 -3.80 -14.05
C GLU A 27 -7.82 -3.55 -13.44
N LEU A 28 -7.73 -3.49 -12.11
CA LEU A 28 -6.45 -3.37 -11.39
C LEU A 28 -5.49 -4.51 -11.72
N GLN A 29 -5.97 -5.75 -11.76
CA GLN A 29 -5.15 -6.91 -12.11
C GLN A 29 -4.63 -6.88 -13.56
N LYS A 30 -5.39 -6.29 -14.49
CA LYS A 30 -4.94 -6.10 -15.88
C LYS A 30 -3.95 -4.93 -16.02
N PHE A 31 -4.13 -3.89 -15.21
CA PHE A 31 -3.27 -2.72 -15.17
C PHE A 31 -1.90 -3.05 -14.57
N SER A 32 -1.88 -3.81 -13.47
CA SER A 32 -0.65 -4.03 -12.71
C SER A 32 0.42 -4.77 -13.52
N SER A 33 1.66 -4.31 -13.39
CA SER A 33 2.84 -4.94 -13.99
C SER A 33 3.36 -6.15 -13.20
N ILE A 34 2.82 -6.37 -12.00
CA ILE A 34 3.11 -7.50 -11.12
C ILE A 34 1.83 -8.26 -10.78
N ASP A 35 1.97 -9.47 -10.27
CA ASP A 35 0.84 -10.15 -9.63
C ASP A 35 0.40 -9.32 -8.42
N VAL A 36 -0.85 -8.83 -8.43
CA VAL A 36 -1.39 -8.01 -7.34
C VAL A 36 -1.36 -8.82 -6.04
N PRO A 37 -0.68 -8.34 -4.98
CA PRO A 37 -0.52 -9.09 -3.74
C PRO A 37 -1.85 -9.48 -3.08
N LEU A 38 -1.90 -10.72 -2.59
CA LEU A 38 -3.12 -11.30 -2.03
C LEU A 38 -3.64 -10.55 -0.80
N ASP A 39 -2.77 -9.94 0.00
CA ASP A 39 -3.15 -9.18 1.18
C ASP A 39 -3.72 -7.80 0.82
N TYR A 40 -3.22 -7.14 -0.23
CA TYR A 40 -3.88 -5.96 -0.78
C TYR A 40 -5.25 -6.31 -1.37
N LEU A 41 -5.35 -7.43 -2.11
CA LEU A 41 -6.65 -7.94 -2.59
C LEU A 41 -7.60 -8.26 -1.44
N GLU A 42 -7.11 -8.84 -0.33
CA GLU A 42 -7.90 -9.10 0.86
C GLU A 42 -8.45 -7.80 1.46
N VAL A 43 -7.63 -6.75 1.59
CA VAL A 43 -8.08 -5.43 2.08
C VAL A 43 -9.19 -4.88 1.18
N ILE A 44 -8.93 -4.70 -0.11
CA ILE A 44 -9.87 -4.04 -1.03
C ILE A 44 -11.18 -4.83 -1.25
N GLN A 45 -11.17 -6.15 -1.01
CA GLN A 45 -12.37 -6.98 -1.03
C GLN A 45 -13.28 -6.79 0.19
N HIS A 46 -12.78 -6.21 1.28
CA HIS A 46 -13.57 -5.92 2.48
C HIS A 46 -13.90 -4.43 2.62
N SER A 47 -13.00 -3.55 2.19
CA SER A 47 -13.22 -2.10 2.14
C SER A 47 -12.18 -1.42 1.28
N THR A 48 -12.53 -0.27 0.70
CA THR A 48 -11.57 0.57 -0.04
C THR A 48 -11.26 1.86 0.71
N ASN A 49 -10.21 2.57 0.29
CA ASN A 49 -9.83 3.87 0.84
C ASN A 49 -9.78 3.85 2.38
N ALA A 50 -9.10 2.82 2.89
CA ALA A 50 -8.94 2.64 4.33
C ALA A 50 -7.89 3.63 4.85
N GLU A 51 -8.32 4.55 5.71
CA GLU A 51 -7.45 5.50 6.40
C GLU A 51 -7.13 4.93 7.79
N ILE A 52 -5.84 4.73 8.04
CA ILE A 52 -5.35 4.05 9.22
C ILE A 52 -4.39 4.99 9.94
N ASN A 53 -4.75 5.39 11.16
CA ASN A 53 -3.86 6.12 12.03
C ASN A 53 -2.77 5.20 12.58
N VAL A 54 -1.52 5.67 12.60
CA VAL A 54 -0.37 4.98 13.19
C VAL A 54 0.10 5.77 14.42
N GLN A 55 -0.19 5.25 15.61
CA GLN A 55 0.20 5.80 16.92
C GLN A 55 -0.07 7.31 17.16
N ASN A 56 -1.04 7.91 16.46
CA ASN A 56 -1.34 9.36 16.44
C ASN A 56 -0.22 10.25 15.86
N GLU A 57 0.76 9.66 15.17
CA GLU A 57 1.90 10.38 14.60
C GLU A 57 1.76 10.58 13.08
N LEU A 58 1.24 9.57 12.37
CA LEU A 58 0.97 9.63 10.93
C LEU A 58 -0.29 8.87 10.54
N TYR A 59 -0.69 9.02 9.28
CA TYR A 59 -1.76 8.26 8.66
C TYR A 59 -1.19 7.46 7.49
N ILE A 60 -1.70 6.27 7.27
CA ILE A 60 -1.53 5.57 6.00
C ILE A 60 -2.90 5.38 5.36
N ARG A 61 -2.96 5.56 4.05
CA ARG A 61 -4.15 5.36 3.26
C ARG A 61 -3.94 4.21 2.29
N ILE A 62 -4.80 3.20 2.34
CA ILE A 62 -4.79 2.08 1.39
C ILE A 62 -5.87 2.31 0.34
N TRP A 63 -5.45 2.51 -0.90
CA TRP A 63 -6.31 2.98 -1.99
C TRP A 63 -7.29 1.94 -2.49
N SER A 64 -8.42 2.41 -3.03
CA SER A 64 -9.29 1.62 -3.90
C SER A 64 -8.57 1.16 -5.17
N PRO A 65 -9.08 0.16 -5.90
CA PRO A 65 -8.50 -0.23 -7.19
C PRO A 65 -8.42 0.93 -8.19
N THR A 66 -9.46 1.78 -8.24
CA THR A 66 -9.53 2.92 -9.16
C THR A 66 -8.48 3.97 -8.80
N ASP A 67 -8.40 4.35 -7.52
CA ASP A 67 -7.44 5.34 -7.04
C ASP A 67 -6.00 4.82 -7.17
N CYS A 68 -5.79 3.51 -6.95
CA CYS A 68 -4.51 2.85 -7.21
C CYS A 68 -4.07 3.02 -8.67
N ILE A 69 -4.95 2.73 -9.64
CA ILE A 69 -4.62 2.93 -11.06
C ILE A 69 -4.33 4.41 -11.33
N GLU A 70 -5.22 5.31 -10.92
CA GLU A 70 -5.12 6.75 -11.18
C GLU A 70 -3.81 7.33 -10.62
N MET A 71 -3.45 6.98 -9.39
CA MET A 71 -2.23 7.48 -8.74
C MET A 71 -0.96 6.90 -9.37
N ASN A 72 -0.95 5.62 -9.77
CA ASN A 72 0.21 5.05 -10.45
C ASN A 72 0.43 5.71 -11.82
N GLU A 73 -0.64 5.99 -12.56
CA GLU A 73 -0.55 6.69 -13.85
C GLU A 73 -0.14 8.17 -13.67
N ALA A 74 -0.75 8.87 -12.72
CA ALA A 74 -0.49 10.30 -12.49
C ALA A 74 0.95 10.58 -12.06
N HIS A 75 1.55 9.66 -11.30
CA HIS A 75 2.93 9.77 -10.81
C HIS A 75 3.95 9.01 -11.66
N ASP A 76 3.56 8.43 -12.79
CA ASP A 76 4.46 7.67 -13.66
C ASP A 76 5.22 6.55 -12.89
N ILE A 77 4.61 5.92 -11.88
CA ILE A 77 5.32 5.03 -10.92
C ILE A 77 6.15 3.96 -11.63
N GLN A 78 5.58 3.25 -12.60
CA GLN A 78 6.26 2.16 -13.30
C GLN A 78 7.36 2.63 -14.27
N LYS A 79 7.39 3.92 -14.63
CA LYS A 79 8.49 4.50 -15.42
C LYS A 79 9.74 4.68 -14.57
N TYR A 80 9.57 5.05 -13.31
CA TYR A 80 10.66 5.30 -12.36
C TYR A 80 11.06 4.04 -11.60
N ILE A 81 10.08 3.24 -11.20
CA ILE A 81 10.25 2.00 -10.45
C ILE A 81 9.53 0.87 -11.21
N PRO A 82 10.17 0.26 -12.23
CA PRO A 82 9.55 -0.80 -13.02
C PRO A 82 9.18 -2.04 -12.19
N ASN A 83 8.20 -2.82 -12.66
CA ASN A 83 7.72 -4.03 -11.98
C ASN A 83 7.30 -3.76 -10.53
N SER A 84 6.53 -2.69 -10.33
CA SER A 84 6.01 -2.29 -9.03
C SER A 84 4.52 -1.93 -9.11
N LEU A 85 3.91 -1.76 -7.94
CA LEU A 85 2.55 -1.25 -7.78
C LEU A 85 2.47 -0.41 -6.50
N ALA A 86 2.26 0.90 -6.63
CA ALA A 86 1.87 1.73 -5.48
C ALA A 86 0.41 1.43 -5.11
N ILE A 87 0.12 1.28 -3.83
CA ILE A 87 -1.19 0.82 -3.31
C ILE A 87 -1.75 1.74 -2.22
N GLY A 88 -0.99 2.76 -1.85
CA GLY A 88 -1.34 3.68 -0.78
C GLY A 88 -0.31 4.79 -0.65
N ASP A 89 -0.53 5.64 0.34
CA ASP A 89 0.37 6.73 0.72
C ASP A 89 0.31 6.99 2.23
N ASP A 90 1.21 7.84 2.73
CA ASP A 90 1.26 8.28 4.13
C ASP A 90 0.60 9.65 4.39
N GLU A 91 -0.12 10.20 3.42
CA GLU A 91 -0.62 11.59 3.35
C GLU A 91 0.43 12.71 3.55
N GLY A 92 1.70 12.33 3.78
CA GLY A 92 2.85 13.19 4.02
C GLY A 92 3.77 13.35 2.81
N GLY A 93 3.45 12.66 1.70
CA GLY A 93 4.18 12.77 0.43
C GLY A 93 4.96 11.52 0.05
N LYS A 94 4.81 10.40 0.77
CA LYS A 94 5.42 9.12 0.42
C LYS A 94 4.37 8.13 -0.08
N ALA A 95 4.74 7.40 -1.13
CA ALA A 95 3.96 6.26 -1.61
C ALA A 95 4.26 5.02 -0.77
N LEU A 96 3.27 4.14 -0.66
CA LEU A 96 3.41 2.77 -0.20
C LEU A 96 3.29 1.85 -1.42
N LEU A 97 4.29 1.02 -1.70
CA LEU A 97 4.32 0.20 -2.92
C LEU A 97 4.88 -1.20 -2.71
N TYR A 98 4.44 -2.12 -3.57
CA TYR A 98 5.03 -3.44 -3.71
C TYR A 98 6.05 -3.45 -4.84
N VAL A 99 7.25 -3.95 -4.56
CA VAL A 99 8.36 -4.05 -5.51
C VAL A 99 9.39 -5.07 -5.04
N ASP A 100 10.18 -5.62 -5.97
CA ASP A 100 11.38 -6.40 -5.68
C ASP A 100 12.60 -5.47 -5.48
N GLY A 101 12.77 -4.98 -4.25
CA GLY A 101 13.89 -4.11 -3.87
C GLY A 101 15.17 -4.88 -3.49
N LYS A 102 16.18 -4.16 -2.97
CA LYS A 102 17.47 -4.75 -2.55
C LYS A 102 17.34 -5.84 -1.49
N GLU A 103 16.27 -5.79 -0.70
CA GLU A 103 15.97 -6.74 0.36
C GLU A 103 14.90 -7.77 -0.07
N GLY A 104 14.67 -7.91 -1.38
CA GLY A 104 13.70 -8.81 -1.98
C GLY A 104 12.27 -8.26 -2.00
N PHE A 105 11.38 -8.95 -2.69
CA PHE A 105 9.96 -8.59 -2.82
C PHE A 105 9.29 -8.32 -1.47
N GLY A 106 8.55 -7.22 -1.40
CA GLY A 106 7.80 -6.83 -0.21
C GLY A 106 7.14 -5.48 -0.35
N LEU A 107 6.74 -4.93 0.79
CA LEU A 107 6.14 -3.61 0.95
C LEU A 107 7.22 -2.59 1.29
N TYR A 108 7.29 -1.53 0.50
CA TYR A 108 8.27 -0.46 0.59
C TYR A 108 7.58 0.91 0.65
N THR A 109 8.34 1.95 0.97
CA THR A 109 7.94 3.34 0.81
C THR A 109 8.99 4.13 0.03
N VAL A 110 8.54 5.21 -0.64
CA VAL A 110 9.37 6.13 -1.42
C VAL A 110 8.71 7.50 -1.47
N ASP A 111 9.49 8.57 -1.50
CA ASP A 111 8.98 9.93 -1.63
C ASP A 111 8.45 10.18 -3.05
N PHE A 112 7.25 10.74 -3.21
CA PHE A 112 6.71 11.10 -4.54
C PHE A 112 7.57 12.15 -5.26
N GLY A 113 8.30 12.98 -4.52
CA GLY A 113 9.25 13.96 -5.03
C GLY A 113 10.58 13.36 -5.49
N ASP A 114 10.88 12.11 -5.13
CA ASP A 114 12.14 11.42 -5.47
C ASP A 114 11.88 9.92 -5.76
N LEU A 115 11.06 9.66 -6.78
CA LEU A 115 10.76 8.31 -7.24
C LEU A 115 11.98 7.68 -7.90
N ASP A 116 12.78 6.96 -7.11
CA ASP A 116 13.91 6.14 -7.57
C ASP A 116 13.93 4.81 -6.81
N ILE A 117 14.24 3.72 -7.52
CA ILE A 117 14.38 2.39 -6.93
C ILE A 117 15.53 2.32 -5.92
N GLU A 118 16.52 3.21 -6.01
CA GLU A 118 17.63 3.29 -5.07
C GLU A 118 17.24 3.94 -3.73
N GLU A 119 16.18 4.75 -3.73
CA GLU A 119 15.68 5.52 -2.57
C GLU A 119 14.52 4.83 -1.83
N ILE A 120 14.04 3.67 -2.32
CA ILE A 120 12.99 2.92 -1.63
C ILE A 120 13.49 2.36 -0.30
N ILE A 121 12.62 2.40 0.71
CA ILE A 121 12.88 1.86 2.05
C ILE A 121 11.93 0.71 2.31
N LYS A 122 12.46 -0.46 2.73
CA LYS A 122 11.63 -1.61 3.05
C LYS A 122 10.89 -1.38 4.35
N ILE A 123 9.58 -1.53 4.33
CA ILE A 123 8.75 -1.48 5.54
C ILE A 123 8.53 -2.90 6.05
N ALA A 124 7.97 -3.77 5.21
CA ALA A 124 7.56 -5.10 5.64
C ALA A 124 7.61 -6.11 4.49
N PRO A 125 7.58 -7.42 4.77
CA PRO A 125 7.39 -8.42 3.73
C PRO A 125 6.03 -8.33 3.03
N SER A 126 5.00 -7.79 3.71
CA SER A 126 3.63 -7.74 3.21
C SER A 126 2.76 -6.81 4.07
N LEU A 127 1.63 -6.31 3.55
CA LEU A 127 0.62 -5.55 4.29
C LEU A 127 0.11 -6.31 5.50
N LYS A 128 -0.09 -7.63 5.37
CA LYS A 128 -0.50 -8.45 6.52
C LYS A 128 0.54 -8.42 7.65
N ALA A 129 1.83 -8.56 7.31
CA ALA A 129 2.91 -8.51 8.31
C ALA A 129 2.98 -7.14 9.00
N LEU A 130 2.77 -6.06 8.23
CA LEU A 130 2.67 -4.71 8.78
C LEU A 130 1.45 -4.56 9.69
N LEU A 131 0.25 -4.74 9.14
CA LEU A 131 -1.01 -4.36 9.78
C LEU A 131 -1.43 -5.30 10.91
N ILE A 132 -1.11 -6.60 10.84
CA ILE A 132 -1.49 -7.58 11.89
C ILE A 132 -0.33 -7.81 12.86
N ASP A 133 0.86 -8.07 12.32
CA ASP A 133 2.00 -8.49 13.14
C ASP A 133 2.83 -7.30 13.65
N GLY A 134 2.58 -6.08 13.16
CA GLY A 134 3.28 -4.85 13.57
C GLY A 134 4.71 -4.75 13.03
N VAL A 135 5.06 -5.51 12.00
CA VAL A 135 6.41 -5.51 11.42
C VAL A 135 6.63 -4.23 10.61
N GLY A 136 7.70 -3.48 10.89
CA GLY A 136 8.06 -2.29 10.11
C GLY A 136 7.32 -1.02 10.52
N VAL A 137 6.61 -1.02 11.66
CA VAL A 137 5.96 0.19 12.19
C VAL A 137 6.99 1.29 12.45
N GLU A 138 8.18 0.91 12.92
CA GLU A 138 9.31 1.80 13.15
C GLU A 138 9.80 2.50 11.87
N GLU A 139 9.76 1.82 10.73
CA GLU A 139 10.18 2.38 9.42
C GLU A 139 9.12 3.33 8.86
N LEU A 140 7.84 3.16 9.22
CA LEU A 140 6.81 4.16 8.89
C LEU A 140 7.03 5.46 9.67
N LEU A 141 7.44 5.35 10.93
CA LEU A 141 7.57 6.48 11.85
C LEU A 141 8.94 7.19 11.79
N SER A 142 9.83 6.77 10.90
CA SER A 142 11.22 7.27 10.79
C SER A 142 11.38 8.55 9.98
#